data_AF-A0A3A3ZMR9-F1
#
_entry.id   AF-A0A3A3ZMR9-F1
#
_cell.length_a   1.000
_cell.length_b   1.000
_cell.length_c   1.000
_cell.angle_alpha   90.00
_cell.angle_beta   90.00
_cell.angle_gamma   90.00
#
_symmetry.space_group_name_H-M   'P 1'
#
loop_
_entity.id
_entity.type
_entity.pdbx_description
1 polymer ?
#
loop_
_entity_poly.entity_id
_entity_poly.type
_entity_poly.pdbx_seq_one_letter_code
_entity_poly.pdbx_strand_id
1 'polypeptide(L)'
;MDPRDLLPPLRRSARGWSGPQPWYAVDARSAAALRRRAAAAALLAVAAAHLAPSGATPAPAAAAVAAPARPAPAPLDDARFAAVLTSYGLEPEGRSTRAQRAGLSAVLAHFPRAQRRDAVRVAWCESRLDPAAVGRNRDGTSDVGLFQFNDGGTLQHYVGSTARALDPDASARAARAYVRERGWRPWTCGEIVGAV
;
A
#
# COMPACT_ATOMS: atom_id res chain seq x y z
N MET A 1 3.88 14.64 -47.34
CA MET A 1 3.50 13.65 -46.32
C MET A 1 4.46 13.83 -45.16
N ASP A 2 3.97 14.36 -44.04
CA ASP A 2 4.75 14.64 -42.83
C ASP A 2 4.79 13.35 -41.97
N PRO A 3 5.97 12.89 -41.48
CA PRO A 3 6.07 11.73 -40.59
C PRO A 3 5.32 11.87 -39.25
N ARG A 4 4.72 13.03 -38.95
CA ARG A 4 3.83 13.24 -37.80
C ARG A 4 2.38 12.78 -38.02
N ASP A 5 2.00 12.45 -39.25
CA ASP A 5 0.63 12.02 -39.60
C ASP A 5 0.38 10.51 -39.43
N LEU A 6 1.36 9.75 -38.91
CA LEU A 6 1.29 8.28 -38.80
C LEU A 6 1.05 7.75 -37.38
N LEU A 7 0.72 8.60 -36.42
CA LEU A 7 0.29 8.13 -35.10
C LEU A 7 -1.25 8.15 -35.03
N PRO A 8 -1.92 7.01 -34.82
CA PRO A 8 -3.35 7.01 -34.57
C PRO A 8 -3.60 7.86 -33.32
N PRO A 9 -4.71 8.62 -33.26
CA PRO A 9 -5.04 9.38 -32.07
C PRO A 9 -5.10 8.40 -30.89
N LEU A 10 -4.25 8.63 -29.88
CA LEU A 10 -4.39 7.98 -28.59
C LEU A 10 -5.82 8.25 -28.15
N ARG A 11 -6.70 7.24 -28.26
CA ARG A 11 -8.04 7.28 -27.71
C ARG A 11 -7.85 7.48 -26.21
N ARG A 12 -7.92 8.73 -25.75
CA ARG A 12 -8.28 9.04 -24.38
C ARG A 12 -9.66 8.41 -24.22
N SER A 13 -9.68 7.19 -23.70
CA SER A 13 -10.87 6.61 -23.11
C SER A 13 -11.22 7.55 -21.95
N ALA A 14 -12.04 8.56 -22.24
CA ALA A 14 -12.79 9.32 -21.27
C ALA A 14 -13.88 8.42 -20.67
N ARG A 15 -13.50 7.23 -20.20
CA ARG A 15 -14.26 6.54 -19.17
C ARG A 15 -14.05 7.38 -17.92
N GLY A 16 -14.91 8.39 -17.78
CA GLY A 16 -15.04 9.18 -16.58
C GLY A 16 -15.12 8.19 -15.42
N TRP A 17 -14.07 8.18 -14.60
CA TRP A 17 -14.01 7.37 -13.41
C TRP A 17 -15.06 7.93 -12.45
N SER A 18 -16.24 7.28 -12.46
CA SER A 18 -17.41 7.68 -11.69
C SER A 18 -17.32 7.12 -10.27
N GLY A 19 -16.35 7.63 -9.50
CA GLY A 19 -16.26 7.42 -8.06
C GLY A 19 -15.97 5.99 -7.60
N PRO A 20 -15.94 5.77 -6.27
CA PRO A 20 -15.61 4.47 -5.68
C PRO A 20 -16.65 3.41 -6.04
N GLN A 21 -16.18 2.18 -6.30
CA GLN A 21 -17.08 1.04 -6.48
C GLN A 21 -17.91 0.83 -5.19
N PRO A 22 -19.24 0.62 -5.29
CA PRO A 22 -20.15 0.66 -4.15
C PRO A 22 -19.92 -0.43 -3.09
N TRP A 23 -19.09 -1.44 -3.37
CA TRP A 23 -18.72 -2.48 -2.40
C TRP A 23 -17.52 -2.12 -1.50
N TYR A 24 -16.90 -0.95 -1.67
CA TYR A 24 -15.77 -0.47 -0.86
C TYR A 24 -16.17 0.54 0.24
N ALA A 25 -17.39 0.45 0.78
CA ALA A 25 -17.69 1.14 2.03
C ALA A 25 -16.86 0.49 3.15
N VAL A 26 -15.74 1.13 3.52
CA VAL A 26 -14.90 0.70 4.65
C VAL A 26 -15.80 0.67 5.88
N ASP A 27 -16.14 -0.52 6.36
CA ASP A 27 -16.84 -0.63 7.64
C ASP A 27 -15.84 -0.29 8.75
N ALA A 28 -15.93 0.93 9.26
CA ALA A 28 -15.09 1.42 10.34
C ALA A 28 -15.11 0.48 11.57
N ARG A 29 -16.20 -0.28 11.78
CA ARG A 29 -16.30 -1.27 12.87
C ARG A 29 -15.43 -2.48 12.60
N SER A 30 -15.39 -2.95 11.35
CA SER A 30 -14.55 -4.07 10.91
C SER A 30 -13.07 -3.73 11.02
N ALA A 31 -12.66 -2.52 10.64
CA ALA A 31 -11.29 -2.05 10.82
C ALA A 31 -10.87 -2.01 12.30
N ALA A 32 -11.74 -1.50 13.19
CA ALA A 32 -11.46 -1.46 14.63
C ALA A 32 -11.40 -2.85 15.28
N ALA A 33 -12.24 -3.81 14.84
CA ALA A 33 -12.19 -5.19 15.31
C ALA A 33 -10.88 -5.89 14.92
N LEU A 34 -10.43 -5.72 13.68
CA LEU A 34 -9.16 -6.30 13.21
C LEU A 34 -7.95 -5.69 13.91
N ARG A 35 -7.92 -4.37 14.14
CA ARG A 35 -6.85 -3.72 14.92
C ARG A 35 -6.76 -4.30 16.34
N ARG A 36 -7.90 -4.53 17.01
CA ARG A 36 -7.93 -5.16 18.34
C ARG A 36 -7.39 -6.59 18.32
N ARG A 37 -7.78 -7.39 17.32
CA ARG A 37 -7.25 -8.75 17.15
C ARG A 37 -5.74 -8.76 16.88
N ALA A 38 -5.25 -7.86 16.03
CA ALA A 38 -3.83 -7.71 15.73
C ALA A 38 -3.02 -7.29 16.98
N ALA A 39 -3.52 -6.33 17.76
CA ALA A 39 -2.89 -5.92 19.01
C ALA A 39 -2.82 -7.06 20.04
N ALA A 40 -3.90 -7.84 20.18
CA ALA A 40 -3.92 -9.01 21.05
C ALA A 40 -2.91 -10.09 20.62
N ALA A 41 -2.80 -10.36 19.33
CA ALA A 41 -1.82 -11.31 18.80
C ALA A 41 -0.37 -10.85 19.03
N ALA A 42 -0.09 -9.55 18.89
CA ALA A 42 1.24 -9.00 19.17
C ALA A 42 1.63 -9.14 20.66
N LEU A 43 0.68 -8.89 21.58
CA LEU A 43 0.91 -9.08 23.01
C LEU A 43 1.19 -10.54 23.38
N LEU A 44 0.48 -11.49 22.77
CA LEU A 44 0.73 -12.92 22.96
C LEU A 44 2.11 -13.35 22.47
N ALA A 45 2.57 -12.81 21.33
CA ALA A 45 3.90 -13.11 20.81
C ALA A 45 5.03 -12.60 21.73
N VAL A 46 4.86 -11.40 22.32
CA VAL A 46 5.82 -10.85 23.30
C VAL A 46 5.85 -11.71 24.56
N ALA A 47 4.69 -12.15 25.06
CA ALA A 47 4.63 -13.03 26.23
C ALA A 47 5.32 -14.38 25.97
N ALA A 48 5.16 -14.96 24.78
CA ALA A 48 5.83 -16.20 24.39
C ALA A 48 7.36 -16.06 24.31
N ALA A 49 7.86 -14.91 23.83
CA ALA A 49 9.31 -14.65 23.76
C ALA A 49 9.97 -14.58 25.15
N HIS A 50 9.24 -14.11 26.17
CA HIS A 50 9.74 -14.07 27.55
C HIS A 50 9.79 -15.43 28.24
N LEU A 51 9.10 -16.44 27.70
CA LEU A 51 9.09 -17.81 28.23
C LEU A 51 10.14 -18.72 27.58
N ALA A 52 10.87 -18.23 26.57
CA ALA A 52 11.92 -19.01 25.92
C ALA A 52 13.19 -19.08 26.80
N PRO A 53 13.76 -20.28 27.04
CA PRO A 53 14.97 -20.42 27.83
C PRO A 53 16.15 -19.69 27.17
N SER A 54 16.77 -18.77 27.93
CA SER A 54 18.00 -18.06 27.54
C SER A 54 19.19 -19.02 27.56
N GLY A 55 19.45 -19.66 26.42
CA GLY A 55 20.52 -20.65 26.29
C GLY A 55 21.20 -20.62 24.93
N ALA A 56 21.65 -19.45 24.48
CA ALA A 56 22.62 -19.36 23.38
C ALA A 56 23.34 -18.01 23.43
N THR A 57 24.63 -18.03 23.74
CA THR A 57 25.53 -16.89 23.58
C THR A 57 25.84 -16.75 22.09
N PRO A 58 25.43 -15.66 21.40
CA PRO A 58 25.79 -15.47 20.01
C PRO A 58 27.26 -15.06 19.89
N ALA A 59 27.95 -15.64 18.91
CA ALA A 59 29.30 -15.24 18.50
C ALA A 59 29.33 -13.76 18.08
N PRO A 60 30.45 -13.05 18.26
CA PRO A 60 30.55 -11.63 17.95
C PRO A 60 30.42 -11.41 16.43
N ALA A 61 29.26 -10.91 16.01
CA ALA A 61 29.06 -10.43 14.65
C ALA A 61 29.92 -9.18 14.44
N ALA A 62 30.78 -9.21 13.42
CA ALA A 62 31.56 -8.06 12.99
C ALA A 62 30.64 -6.85 12.81
N ALA A 63 30.94 -5.77 13.55
CA ALA A 63 30.17 -4.54 13.54
C ALA A 63 30.23 -3.90 12.15
N ALA A 64 29.22 -4.16 11.33
CA ALA A 64 28.95 -3.35 10.16
C ALA A 64 28.75 -1.91 10.66
N VAL A 65 29.68 -1.03 10.30
CA VAL A 65 29.57 0.41 10.56
C VAL A 65 28.27 0.87 9.91
N ALA A 66 27.23 1.04 10.72
CA ALA A 66 25.93 1.48 10.27
C ALA A 66 26.12 2.85 9.61
N ALA A 67 25.89 2.91 8.29
CA ALA A 67 25.84 4.17 7.59
C ALA A 67 24.89 5.11 8.35
N PRO A 68 25.23 6.40 8.53
CA PRO A 68 24.38 7.32 9.27
C PRO A 68 22.98 7.27 8.68
N ALA A 69 21.99 6.96 9.52
CA ALA A 69 20.60 6.88 9.10
C ALA A 69 20.25 8.21 8.44
N ARG A 70 19.96 8.16 7.13
CA ARG A 70 19.49 9.33 6.39
C ARG A 70 18.30 9.91 7.16
N PRO A 71 18.27 11.21 7.49
CA PRO A 71 17.15 11.80 8.22
C PRO A 71 15.87 11.46 7.47
N ALA A 72 14.87 10.98 8.21
CA ALA A 72 13.58 10.65 7.63
C ALA A 72 13.05 11.88 6.88
N PRO A 73 12.52 11.72 5.66
CA PRO A 73 11.94 12.84 4.96
C PRO A 73 10.85 13.48 5.82
N ALA A 74 10.79 14.81 5.81
CA ALA A 74 9.74 15.54 6.51
C ALA A 74 8.35 14.99 6.11
N PRO A 75 7.42 14.84 7.07
CA PRO A 75 6.10 14.32 6.79
C PRO A 75 5.41 15.18 5.73
N LEU A 76 4.69 14.52 4.81
CA LEU A 76 3.87 15.23 3.82
C LEU A 76 2.83 16.11 4.54
N ASP A 77 2.65 17.34 4.08
CA ASP A 77 1.52 18.19 4.43
C ASP A 77 0.38 18.06 3.39
N ASP A 78 -0.75 18.73 3.64
CA ASP A 78 -1.92 18.65 2.77
C ASP A 78 -1.65 19.21 1.36
N ALA A 79 -0.91 20.31 1.27
CA ALA A 79 -0.61 20.94 -0.02
C ALA A 79 0.26 20.05 -0.90
N ARG A 80 1.32 19.46 -0.32
CA ARG A 80 2.21 18.55 -1.03
C ARG A 80 1.52 17.23 -1.36
N PHE A 81 0.64 16.73 -0.49
CA PHE A 81 -0.19 15.58 -0.79
C PHE A 81 -1.06 15.82 -2.03
N ALA A 82 -1.82 16.92 -2.05
CA ALA A 82 -2.65 17.29 -3.19
C ALA A 82 -1.83 17.47 -4.47
N ALA A 83 -0.70 18.19 -4.42
CA ALA A 83 0.17 18.40 -5.56
C ALA A 83 0.68 17.09 -6.18
N VAL A 84 1.06 16.11 -5.34
CA VAL A 84 1.48 14.78 -5.84
C VAL A 84 0.34 14.05 -6.52
N LEU A 85 -0.86 14.03 -5.92
CA LEU A 85 -2.03 13.39 -6.53
C LEU A 85 -2.37 14.01 -7.89
N THR A 86 -2.44 15.34 -7.97
CA THR A 86 -2.68 16.06 -9.21
C THR A 86 -1.60 15.77 -10.26
N SER A 87 -0.32 15.68 -9.86
CA SER A 87 0.77 15.33 -10.78
C SER A 87 0.64 13.91 -11.37
N TYR A 88 -0.15 13.05 -10.73
CA TYR A 88 -0.47 11.70 -11.20
C TYR A 88 -1.88 11.58 -11.79
N GLY A 89 -2.55 12.71 -12.06
CA GLY A 89 -3.88 12.76 -12.67
C GLY A 89 -4.99 12.27 -11.74
N LEU A 90 -4.81 12.42 -10.43
CA LEU A 90 -5.81 12.12 -9.40
C LEU A 90 -6.32 13.43 -8.80
N GLU A 91 -7.62 13.51 -8.60
CA GLU A 91 -8.26 14.65 -7.92
C GLU A 91 -8.30 14.39 -6.41
N PRO A 92 -7.66 15.22 -5.57
CA PRO A 92 -7.76 15.10 -4.12
C PRO A 92 -9.17 15.49 -3.66
N GLU A 93 -9.84 14.59 -2.96
CA GLU A 93 -11.16 14.85 -2.36
C GLU A 93 -10.98 15.53 -0.99
N GLY A 94 -10.92 16.86 -0.98
CA GLY A 94 -10.83 17.65 0.26
C GLY A 94 -9.48 17.54 0.97
N ARG A 95 -9.48 17.71 2.30
CA ARG A 95 -8.25 17.64 3.11
C ARG A 95 -7.82 16.20 3.31
N SER A 96 -6.52 15.95 3.16
CA SER A 96 -5.98 14.62 3.40
C SER A 96 -5.97 14.29 4.89
N THR A 97 -6.16 13.01 5.23
CA THR A 97 -5.98 12.53 6.60
C THR A 97 -4.51 12.19 6.86
N ARG A 98 -4.13 12.11 8.14
CA ARG A 98 -2.79 11.62 8.54
C ARG A 98 -2.50 10.24 7.96
N ALA A 99 -3.50 9.36 7.90
CA ALA A 99 -3.38 8.01 7.37
C ALA A 99 -3.07 8.04 5.87
N GLN A 100 -3.79 8.86 5.10
CA GLN A 100 -3.54 9.04 3.66
C GLN A 100 -2.14 9.58 3.37
N ARG A 101 -1.69 10.57 4.15
CA ARG A 101 -0.33 11.12 4.01
C ARG A 101 0.75 10.10 4.35
N ALA A 102 0.51 9.23 5.34
CA ALA A 102 1.42 8.12 5.65
C ALA A 102 1.44 7.07 4.53
N GLY A 103 0.28 6.71 3.98
CA GLY A 103 0.16 5.81 2.82
C GLY A 103 0.93 6.35 1.61
N LEU A 104 0.70 7.62 1.24
CA LEU A 104 1.43 8.25 0.13
C LEU A 104 2.93 8.28 0.39
N SER A 105 3.36 8.65 1.59
CA SER A 105 4.78 8.69 1.96
C SER A 105 5.44 7.32 1.79
N ALA A 106 4.78 6.24 2.22
CA ALA A 106 5.29 4.88 2.08
C ALA A 106 5.41 4.45 0.61
N VAL A 107 4.42 4.76 -0.24
CA VAL A 107 4.51 4.47 -1.68
C VAL A 107 5.72 5.17 -2.30
N LEU A 108 5.91 6.47 -2.02
CA LEU A 108 7.01 7.25 -2.56
C LEU A 108 8.38 6.77 -2.05
N ALA A 109 8.46 6.28 -0.81
CA ALA A 109 9.67 5.77 -0.21
C ALA A 109 10.12 4.42 -0.81
N HIS A 110 9.18 3.50 -1.07
CA HIS A 110 9.52 2.13 -1.47
C HIS A 110 9.52 1.89 -2.98
N PHE A 111 8.72 2.64 -3.76
CA PHE A 111 8.68 2.47 -5.21
C PHE A 111 9.72 3.32 -5.96
N PRO A 112 10.39 2.75 -6.99
CA PRO A 112 11.29 3.52 -7.84
C PRO A 112 10.51 4.58 -8.62
N ARG A 113 11.16 5.70 -8.98
CA ARG A 113 10.51 6.85 -9.64
C ARG A 113 9.67 6.45 -10.86
N ALA A 114 10.16 5.50 -11.66
CA ALA A 114 9.46 4.99 -12.84
C ALA A 114 8.12 4.29 -12.54
N GLN A 115 7.91 3.76 -11.33
CA GLN A 115 6.71 3.03 -10.94
C GLN A 115 5.80 3.83 -9.98
N ARG A 116 6.24 4.98 -9.46
CA ARG A 116 5.49 5.74 -8.43
C ARG A 116 4.12 6.18 -8.91
N ARG A 117 4.00 6.62 -10.17
CA ARG A 117 2.71 7.06 -10.73
C ARG A 117 1.69 5.94 -10.62
N ASP A 118 2.03 4.75 -11.10
CA ASP A 118 1.11 3.62 -11.13
C ASP A 118 0.85 3.07 -9.73
N ALA A 119 1.88 2.99 -8.88
CA ALA A 119 1.73 2.58 -7.49
C ALA A 119 0.78 3.49 -6.69
N VAL A 120 0.89 4.82 -6.86
CA VAL A 120 -0.02 5.76 -6.20
C VAL A 120 -1.43 5.64 -6.75
N ARG A 121 -1.60 5.49 -8.06
CA ARG A 121 -2.93 5.34 -8.68
C ARG A 121 -3.62 4.04 -8.27
N VAL A 122 -2.88 2.94 -8.19
CA VAL A 122 -3.40 1.67 -7.66
C VAL A 122 -3.77 1.82 -6.19
N ALA A 123 -2.87 2.29 -5.33
CA ALA A 123 -3.17 2.44 -3.90
C ALA A 123 -4.33 3.43 -3.62
N TRP A 124 -4.47 4.47 -4.45
CA TRP A 124 -5.62 5.38 -4.38
C TRP A 124 -6.92 4.67 -4.78
N CYS A 125 -6.91 3.89 -5.85
CA CYS A 125 -8.08 3.12 -6.28
C CYS A 125 -8.48 2.04 -5.26
N GLU A 126 -7.48 1.34 -4.69
CA GLU A 126 -7.68 0.22 -3.75
C GLU A 126 -8.17 0.68 -2.37
N SER A 127 -7.53 1.70 -1.79
CA SER A 127 -7.75 2.06 -0.38
C SER A 127 -7.88 3.56 -0.14
N ARG A 128 -7.88 4.39 -1.19
CA ARG A 128 -7.77 5.85 -1.07
C ARG A 128 -6.53 6.29 -0.28
N LEU A 129 -5.44 5.53 -0.42
CA LEU A 129 -4.19 5.66 0.33
C LEU A 129 -4.34 5.45 1.85
N ASP A 130 -5.44 4.89 2.33
CA ASP A 130 -5.61 4.55 3.75
C ASP A 130 -4.97 3.18 4.07
N PRO A 131 -3.82 3.13 4.78
CA PRO A 131 -3.20 1.86 5.15
C PRO A 131 -4.06 1.03 6.10
N ALA A 132 -5.11 1.60 6.70
CA ALA A 132 -5.99 0.87 7.59
C ALA A 132 -7.30 0.41 6.95
N ALA A 133 -7.43 0.55 5.63
CA ALA A 133 -8.58 0.07 4.88
C ALA A 133 -8.72 -1.46 4.98
N VAL A 134 -9.96 -1.92 5.10
CA VAL A 134 -10.32 -3.33 5.08
C VAL A 134 -11.59 -3.47 4.25
N GLY A 135 -11.49 -4.24 3.16
CA GLY A 135 -12.61 -4.64 2.32
C GLY A 135 -13.04 -6.06 2.68
N ARG A 136 -14.35 -6.32 2.71
CA ARG A 136 -14.90 -7.66 2.95
C ARG A 136 -15.44 -8.23 1.66
N ASN A 137 -14.96 -9.42 1.28
CA ASN A 137 -15.40 -10.11 0.08
C ASN A 137 -16.59 -11.03 0.35
N ARG A 138 -17.33 -11.36 -0.70
CA ARG A 138 -18.53 -12.22 -0.62
C ARG A 138 -18.20 -13.65 -0.20
N ASP A 139 -17.00 -14.12 -0.51
CA ASP A 139 -16.49 -15.44 -0.13
C ASP A 139 -16.01 -15.51 1.33
N GLY A 140 -16.13 -14.40 2.08
CA GLY A 140 -15.73 -14.31 3.48
C GLY A 140 -14.27 -13.92 3.69
N THR A 141 -13.46 -13.82 2.63
CA THR A 141 -12.11 -13.27 2.70
C THR A 141 -12.15 -11.75 2.91
N SER A 142 -11.00 -11.19 3.26
CA SER A 142 -10.82 -9.75 3.44
C SER A 142 -9.59 -9.27 2.69
N ASP A 143 -9.73 -8.14 2.03
CA ASP A 143 -8.61 -7.41 1.45
C ASP A 143 -8.14 -6.36 2.45
N VAL A 144 -6.83 -6.29 2.72
CA VAL A 144 -6.29 -5.54 3.86
C VAL A 144 -5.22 -4.55 3.43
N GLY A 145 -5.39 -3.32 3.90
CA GLY A 145 -4.40 -2.27 3.93
C GLY A 145 -4.21 -1.54 2.62
N LEU A 146 -3.07 -0.85 2.51
CA LEU A 146 -2.82 0.15 1.47
C LEU A 146 -3.02 -0.37 0.03
N PHE A 147 -2.61 -1.61 -0.23
CA PHE A 147 -2.73 -2.29 -1.52
C PHE A 147 -3.72 -3.45 -1.50
N GLN A 148 -4.60 -3.49 -0.48
CA GLN A 148 -5.72 -4.42 -0.39
C GLN A 148 -5.31 -5.89 -0.60
N PHE A 149 -4.32 -6.37 0.17
CA PHE A 149 -3.87 -7.76 0.11
C PHE A 149 -4.92 -8.72 0.69
N ASN A 150 -5.29 -9.75 -0.07
CA ASN A 150 -6.34 -10.70 0.26
C ASN A 150 -5.87 -11.75 1.28
N ASP A 151 -6.64 -11.96 2.36
CA ASP A 151 -6.39 -12.97 3.39
C ASP A 151 -6.73 -14.42 2.97
N GLY A 152 -7.15 -14.64 1.72
CA GLY A 152 -7.26 -15.94 1.07
C GLY A 152 -5.96 -16.38 0.36
N GLY A 153 -4.89 -15.58 0.37
CA GLY A 153 -3.57 -16.07 -0.06
C GLY A 153 -2.47 -15.01 -0.23
N THR A 154 -2.77 -13.87 -0.87
CA THR A 154 -1.72 -12.89 -1.21
C THR A 154 -1.16 -12.19 0.04
N LEU A 155 -1.99 -11.99 1.07
CA LEU A 155 -1.57 -11.44 2.34
C LEU A 155 -0.54 -12.35 3.03
N GLN A 156 -0.80 -13.65 3.14
CA GLN A 156 0.10 -14.59 3.79
C GLN A 156 1.42 -14.71 3.02
N HIS A 157 1.34 -14.75 1.69
CA HIS A 157 2.50 -14.94 0.84
C HIS A 157 3.43 -13.72 0.81
N TYR A 158 2.88 -12.51 0.63
CA TYR A 158 3.70 -11.30 0.42
C TYR A 158 3.90 -10.46 1.68
N VAL A 159 2.94 -10.47 2.61
CA VAL A 159 2.92 -9.55 3.75
C VAL A 159 3.20 -10.27 5.07
N GLY A 160 2.67 -11.49 5.21
CA GLY A 160 2.79 -12.40 6.35
C GLY A 160 1.72 -12.24 7.42
N SER A 161 1.12 -11.06 7.60
CA SER A 161 0.03 -10.87 8.57
C SER A 161 -0.80 -9.61 8.32
N THR A 162 -2.03 -9.59 8.86
CA THR A 162 -2.92 -8.41 8.86
C THR A 162 -2.24 -7.21 9.52
N ALA A 163 -1.54 -7.41 10.64
CA ALA A 163 -0.86 -6.31 11.34
C ALA A 163 0.17 -5.62 10.44
N ARG A 164 0.93 -6.40 9.66
CA ARG A 164 1.89 -5.88 8.68
C ARG A 164 1.21 -5.29 7.45
N ALA A 165 0.05 -5.79 7.04
CA ALA A 165 -0.71 -5.21 5.94
C ALA A 165 -1.25 -3.80 6.29
N LEU A 166 -1.57 -3.58 7.57
CA LEU A 166 -2.01 -2.29 8.10
C LEU A 166 -0.87 -1.29 8.37
N ASP A 167 0.39 -1.74 8.31
CA ASP A 167 1.56 -0.87 8.35
C ASP A 167 1.85 -0.35 6.92
N PRO A 168 1.81 0.98 6.69
CA PRO A 168 1.94 1.53 5.33
C PRO A 168 3.26 1.14 4.66
N ASP A 169 4.35 1.10 5.43
CA ASP A 169 5.68 0.76 4.94
C ASP A 169 5.81 -0.72 4.55
N ALA A 170 5.34 -1.64 5.40
CA ALA A 170 5.33 -3.07 5.09
C ALA A 170 4.39 -3.40 3.92
N SER A 171 3.23 -2.76 3.85
CA SER A 171 2.29 -2.91 2.74
C SER A 171 2.90 -2.44 1.42
N ALA A 172 3.53 -1.25 1.38
CA ALA A 172 4.19 -0.73 0.18
C ALA A 172 5.40 -1.57 -0.25
N ARG A 173 6.21 -2.08 0.69
CA ARG A 173 7.30 -3.02 0.38
C ARG A 173 6.79 -4.32 -0.23
N ALA A 174 5.73 -4.90 0.34
CA ALA A 174 5.11 -6.11 -0.17
C ALA A 174 4.53 -5.90 -1.58
N ALA A 175 3.86 -4.77 -1.81
CA ALA A 175 3.32 -4.42 -3.12
C ALA A 175 4.41 -4.30 -4.18
N ARG A 176 5.54 -3.66 -3.85
CA ARG A 176 6.70 -3.61 -4.75
C ARG A 176 7.25 -5.00 -5.06
N ALA A 177 7.35 -5.88 -4.06
CA ALA A 177 7.82 -7.25 -4.27
C ALA A 177 6.88 -8.01 -5.21
N TYR A 178 5.56 -7.90 -4.99
CA TYR A 178 4.55 -8.55 -5.80
C TYR A 178 4.53 -8.02 -7.25
N VAL A 179 4.62 -6.70 -7.46
CA VAL A 179 4.72 -6.08 -8.80
C VAL A 179 5.98 -6.54 -9.55
N ARG A 180 7.11 -6.66 -8.85
CA ARG A 180 8.36 -7.13 -9.49
C ARG A 180 8.24 -8.55 -10.01
N GLU A 181 7.48 -9.40 -9.34
CA GLU A 181 7.30 -10.81 -9.71
C GLU A 181 6.16 -11.00 -10.72
N ARG A 182 5.06 -10.28 -10.57
CA ARG A 182 3.78 -10.58 -11.23
C ARG A 182 3.25 -9.43 -12.09
N GLY A 183 3.93 -8.27 -12.08
CA GLY A 183 3.45 -7.04 -12.69
C GLY A 183 2.21 -6.49 -11.97
N TRP A 184 1.51 -5.56 -12.63
CA TRP A 184 0.33 -4.91 -12.08
C TRP A 184 -0.99 -5.65 -12.35
N ARG A 185 -0.99 -6.65 -13.25
CA ARG A 185 -2.20 -7.38 -13.71
C ARG A 185 -3.04 -8.00 -12.59
N PRO A 186 -2.47 -8.48 -11.47
CA PRO A 186 -3.29 -9.06 -10.41
C PRO A 186 -4.18 -8.06 -9.67
N TRP A 187 -3.96 -6.75 -9.80
CA TRP A 187 -4.85 -5.74 -9.25
C TRP A 187 -5.84 -5.28 -10.31
N THR A 188 -7.14 -5.47 -10.06
CA THR A 188 -8.21 -4.89 -10.89
C THR A 188 -8.03 -3.38 -11.04
N CYS A 189 -7.59 -2.70 -9.98
CA CYS A 189 -7.25 -1.27 -10.07
C CYS A 189 -6.07 -1.00 -11.01
N GLY A 190 -5.12 -1.93 -11.17
CA GLY A 190 -4.04 -1.84 -12.15
C GLY A 190 -4.55 -1.74 -13.59
N GLU A 191 -5.57 -2.54 -13.93
CA GLU A 191 -6.27 -2.45 -15.22
C GLU A 191 -7.03 -1.13 -15.36
N ILE A 192 -7.79 -0.73 -14.34
CA ILE A 192 -8.59 0.50 -14.35
C ILE A 192 -7.70 1.74 -14.56
N VAL A 193 -6.51 1.75 -13.95
CA VAL A 193 -5.59 2.89 -14.05
C VAL A 193 -4.65 2.80 -15.25
N GLY A 194 -4.65 1.69 -16.01
CA GLY A 194 -3.74 1.51 -17.15
C GLY A 194 -2.28 1.37 -16.73
N ALA A 195 -2.04 0.66 -15.63
CA ALA A 195 -0.70 0.21 -15.22
C ALA A 195 -0.28 -1.09 -15.94
N VAL A 196 -1.18 -1.65 -16.76
CA VAL A 196 -1.03 -2.89 -17.55
C VAL A 196 -1.44 -2.68 -18.99
#